data_AF-A0AA36DGH9-F1
#
_entry.id   AF-A0AA36DGH9-F1
#
_cell.length_a   1.000
_cell.length_b   1.000
_cell.length_c   1.000
_cell.angle_alpha   90.00
_cell.angle_beta   90.00
_cell.angle_gamma   90.00
#
_symmetry.space_group_name_H-M   'P 1'
#
loop_
_entity.id
_entity.type
_entity.pdbx_description
1 polymer ?
#
loop_
_entity_poly.entity_id
_entity_poly.type
_entity_poly.pdbx_seq_one_letter_code
_entity_poly.pdbx_strand_id
1 'polypeptide(L)'
;MSERQMPSIFSDCDELKQVYDKCFTDFFQKFIMPNFRHQYAINPCERLHEAYSECVKERLDKSKLYDIDLDELRKEVLGTAEEKLKPDEPKK
;
A
#
# COMPACT_ATOMS: atom_id res chain seq x y z
N MET A 1 -9.50 -21.58 -13.52
CA MET A 1 -8.53 -20.52 -13.81
C MET A 1 -8.19 -19.87 -12.49
N SER A 2 -6.97 -20.06 -11.97
CA SER A 2 -6.57 -19.37 -10.74
C SER A 2 -6.57 -17.88 -11.01
N GLU A 3 -7.52 -17.18 -10.41
CA GLU A 3 -7.46 -15.72 -10.32
C GLU A 3 -6.10 -15.39 -9.73
N ARG A 4 -5.32 -14.54 -10.42
CA ARG A 4 -3.99 -14.11 -9.97
C ARG A 4 -4.18 -13.14 -8.79
N GLN A 5 -4.67 -13.66 -7.67
CA GLN A 5 -4.85 -12.92 -6.43
C GLN A 5 -3.52 -12.97 -5.68
N MET A 6 -2.92 -11.80 -5.45
CA MET A 6 -1.74 -11.71 -4.62
C MET A 6 -2.16 -11.88 -3.17
N PRO A 7 -1.67 -12.92 -2.48
CA PRO A 7 -1.99 -13.10 -1.08
C PRO A 7 -1.48 -11.91 -0.28
N SER A 8 -2.27 -11.48 0.70
CA SER A 8 -1.84 -10.50 1.69
C SER A 8 -0.70 -11.08 2.55
N ILE A 9 0.10 -10.20 3.14
CA ILE A 9 1.20 -10.57 4.06
C ILE A 9 0.68 -11.47 5.19
N PHE A 10 -0.57 -11.29 5.58
CA PHE A 10 -1.28 -12.13 6.54
C PHE A 10 -2.55 -12.70 5.89
N SER A 11 -2.75 -14.01 6.03
CA SER A 11 -3.95 -14.72 5.56
C SER A 11 -5.26 -14.09 6.07
N ASP A 12 -5.23 -13.55 7.28
CA ASP A 12 -6.41 -13.00 7.95
C ASP A 12 -6.86 -11.66 7.34
N CYS A 13 -5.96 -10.96 6.63
CA CYS A 13 -6.27 -9.73 5.93
C CYS A 13 -6.45 -9.95 4.41
N ASP A 14 -6.44 -11.21 3.95
CA ASP A 14 -6.51 -11.54 2.52
C ASP A 14 -7.86 -11.17 1.91
N GLU A 15 -8.94 -11.53 2.59
CA GLU A 15 -10.31 -11.22 2.14
C GLU A 15 -10.54 -9.70 2.05
N LEU A 16 -10.06 -8.94 3.05
CA LEU A 16 -10.11 -7.48 3.05
C LEU A 16 -9.29 -6.88 1.89
N LYS A 17 -8.11 -7.44 1.62
CA LYS A 17 -7.26 -7.03 0.50
C LYS A 17 -7.97 -7.23 -0.84
N GLN A 18 -8.59 -8.38 -1.05
CA GLN A 18 -9.28 -8.69 -2.31
C GLN A 18 -10.42 -7.72 -2.59
N VAL A 19 -11.23 -7.41 -1.57
CA VAL A 19 -12.35 -6.47 -1.69
C VAL A 19 -11.83 -5.06 -1.98
N TYR A 20 -10.75 -4.65 -1.29
CA TYR A 20 -10.11 -3.36 -1.54
C TYR A 20 -9.51 -3.25 -2.95
N ASP A 21 -8.70 -4.23 -3.39
CA ASP A 21 -8.02 -4.22 -4.70
C ASP A 21 -9.03 -4.18 -5.86
N LYS A 22 -10.17 -4.87 -5.71
CA LYS A 22 -11.27 -4.83 -6.69
C LYS A 22 -11.88 -3.42 -6.78
N CYS A 23 -12.19 -2.83 -5.62
CA CYS A 23 -12.72 -1.46 -5.56
C CYS A 23 -11.73 -0.46 -6.15
N PHE A 24 -10.44 -0.59 -5.80
CA PHE A 24 -9.38 0.30 -6.26
C PHE A 24 -9.17 0.20 -7.77
N THR A 25 -9.15 -1.00 -8.35
CA THR A 25 -8.97 -1.19 -9.79
C THR A 25 -10.09 -0.51 -10.58
N ASP A 26 -11.34 -0.70 -10.15
CA ASP A 26 -12.51 -0.06 -10.77
C ASP A 26 -12.50 1.46 -10.61
N PHE A 27 -12.11 1.94 -9.42
CA PHE A 27 -11.99 3.37 -9.14
C PHE A 27 -10.88 4.02 -9.97
N PHE A 28 -9.70 3.40 -10.02
CA PHE A 28 -8.52 3.93 -10.68
C PHE A 28 -8.71 4.03 -12.20
N GLN A 29 -9.35 3.02 -12.81
CA GLN A 29 -9.71 3.07 -14.23
C GLN A 29 -10.62 4.27 -14.54
N LYS A 30 -11.64 4.51 -13.71
CA LYS A 30 -12.57 5.64 -13.88
C LYS A 30 -11.91 6.99 -13.58
N PHE A 31 -10.97 7.02 -12.63
CA PHE A 31 -10.25 8.23 -12.25
C PHE A 31 -9.29 8.73 -13.34
N ILE A 32 -8.63 7.82 -14.08
CA ILE A 32 -7.73 8.18 -15.19
C ILE A 32 -8.51 8.70 -16.41
N MET A 33 -9.81 8.38 -16.53
CA MET A 33 -10.62 8.87 -17.64
C MET A 33 -10.80 10.39 -17.54
N PRO A 34 -10.49 11.16 -18.61
CA PRO A 34 -10.46 12.63 -18.59
C PRO A 34 -11.82 13.27 -18.25
N ASN A 35 -12.92 12.53 -18.42
CA ASN A 35 -14.29 13.01 -18.25
C ASN A 35 -14.83 12.93 -16.81
N PHE A 36 -14.10 12.30 -15.87
CA PHE A 36 -14.62 11.96 -14.53
C PHE A 36 -13.91 12.65 -13.36
N ARG A 37 -13.08 13.67 -13.65
CA ARG A 37 -12.24 14.36 -12.65
C ARG A 37 -12.99 15.13 -11.55
N HIS A 38 -14.30 15.35 -11.66
CA HIS A 38 -15.04 16.21 -10.71
C HIS A 38 -16.09 15.48 -9.87
N GLN A 39 -16.45 14.23 -10.20
CA GLN A 39 -17.46 13.46 -9.45
C GLN A 39 -16.87 12.58 -8.34
N TYR A 40 -15.55 12.40 -8.33
CA TYR A 40 -14.84 11.51 -7.41
C TYR A 40 -13.88 12.25 -6.46
N ALA A 41 -14.31 13.40 -5.93
CA ALA A 41 -13.59 14.07 -4.84
C ALA A 41 -13.52 13.22 -3.55
N ILE A 42 -14.38 12.19 -3.45
CA ILE A 42 -14.46 11.27 -2.31
C ILE A 42 -14.10 9.88 -2.83
N ASN A 43 -13.06 9.27 -2.24
CA ASN A 43 -12.63 7.93 -2.59
C ASN A 43 -13.66 6.90 -2.03
N PRO A 44 -14.42 6.20 -2.87
CA PRO A 44 -15.42 5.24 -2.41
C PRO A 44 -14.80 4.02 -1.71
N CYS A 45 -13.50 3.78 -1.93
CA CYS A 45 -12.76 2.66 -1.35
C CYS A 45 -12.03 3.05 -0.05
N GLU A 46 -12.19 4.28 0.44
CA GLU A 46 -11.48 4.79 1.63
C GLU A 46 -11.74 3.93 2.88
N ARG A 47 -13.01 3.58 3.14
CA ARG A 47 -13.38 2.72 4.28
C ARG A 47 -12.79 1.31 4.19
N LEU A 48 -12.72 0.76 2.97
CA LEU A 48 -12.13 -0.56 2.73
C LEU A 48 -10.61 -0.51 2.93
N HIS A 49 -9.99 0.58 2.48
CA HIS A 49 -8.57 0.83 2.68
C HIS A 49 -8.22 0.95 4.16
N GLU A 50 -9.04 1.67 4.93
CA GLU A 50 -8.85 1.86 6.37
C GLU A 50 -8.91 0.51 7.11
N ALA A 51 -9.96 -0.28 6.88
CA ALA A 51 -10.10 -1.61 7.48
C ALA A 51 -8.95 -2.57 7.12
N TYR A 52 -8.52 -2.58 5.85
CA TYR A 52 -7.37 -3.38 5.42
C TYR A 52 -6.07 -2.89 6.08
N SER A 53 -5.86 -1.57 6.12
CA SER A 53 -4.67 -0.95 6.71
C SER A 53 -4.56 -1.22 8.21
N GLU A 54 -5.67 -1.16 8.94
CA GLU A 54 -5.70 -1.50 10.37
C GLU A 54 -5.36 -2.98 10.59
N CYS A 55 -5.97 -3.88 9.82
CA CYS A 55 -5.66 -5.31 9.90
C CYS A 55 -4.16 -5.59 9.69
N VAL A 56 -3.56 -4.96 8.67
CA VAL A 56 -2.14 -5.13 8.36
C VAL A 56 -1.25 -4.51 9.44
N LYS A 57 -1.55 -3.29 9.92
CA LYS A 57 -0.78 -2.62 10.99
C LYS A 57 -0.77 -3.42 12.28
N GLU A 58 -1.94 -3.89 12.74
CA GLU A 58 -2.03 -4.70 13.95
C GLU A 58 -1.21 -5.99 13.84
N ARG A 59 -1.24 -6.62 12.66
CA ARG A 59 -0.55 -7.89 12.44
C ARG A 59 0.95 -7.70 12.26
N LEU A 60 1.39 -6.61 11.63
CA LEU A 60 2.82 -6.24 11.60
C LEU A 60 3.37 -6.05 13.01
N ASP A 61 2.65 -5.34 13.87
CA ASP A 61 3.06 -5.10 15.26
C ASP A 61 3.08 -6.40 16.10
N LYS A 62 2.05 -7.24 15.95
CA LYS A 62 1.92 -8.51 16.69
C LYS A 62 2.90 -9.59 16.22
N SER A 63 3.12 -9.70 14.92
CA SER A 63 3.86 -10.84 14.37
C SER A 63 5.36 -10.67 14.44
N LYS A 64 5.91 -9.45 14.35
CA LYS A 64 7.37 -9.17 14.22
C LYS A 64 8.11 -10.19 13.32
N LEU A 65 7.40 -10.82 12.38
CA LEU A 65 7.93 -11.91 11.54
C LEU A 65 8.90 -11.36 10.50
N TYR A 66 8.77 -10.07 10.23
CA TYR A 66 9.63 -9.31 9.38
C TYR A 66 10.09 -8.10 10.21
N ASP A 67 11.39 -7.82 10.19
CA ASP A 67 11.99 -6.59 10.74
C ASP A 67 11.63 -5.40 9.84
N ILE A 68 10.32 -5.21 9.62
CA ILE A 68 9.77 -4.14 8.79
C ILE A 68 9.52 -2.97 9.73
N ASP A 69 10.46 -2.01 9.69
CA ASP A 69 10.29 -0.74 10.37
C ASP A 69 9.30 0.12 9.57
N LEU A 70 8.06 0.20 10.05
CA LEU A 70 7.01 1.05 9.46
C LEU A 70 7.35 2.53 9.53
N ASP A 71 8.21 2.94 10.46
CA ASP A 71 8.63 4.32 10.63
C ASP A 71 9.62 4.70 9.52
N GLU A 72 10.51 3.78 9.13
CA GLU A 72 11.39 3.94 7.98
C GLU A 72 10.60 4.02 6.66
N LEU A 73 9.59 3.16 6.48
CA LEU A 73 8.71 3.18 5.29
C LEU A 73 7.89 4.47 5.13
N ARG A 74 7.59 5.17 6.24
CA ARG A 74 6.84 6.44 6.21
C ARG A 74 7.71 7.66 5.96
N LYS A 75 9.04 7.52 5.97
CA LYS A 75 9.93 8.64 5.65
C LYS A 75 9.72 9.06 4.20
N GLU A 76 9.33 10.30 3.99
CA GLU A 76 9.30 10.92 2.67
C GLU A 76 10.73 11.22 2.21
N VAL A 77 11.43 10.20 1.72
CA VAL A 77 12.81 10.32 1.21
C VAL A 77 12.82 10.85 -0.24
N LEU A 78 11.72 10.70 -0.97
CA LEU A 78 11.57 11.12 -2.36
C LEU A 78 11.77 12.64 -2.52
N GLY A 79 12.79 13.05 -3.27
CA GLY A 79 13.16 14.46 -3.49
C GLY A 79 14.08 15.08 -2.44
N THR A 80 14.53 14.32 -1.44
CA THR A 80 15.46 14.78 -0.41
C THR A 80 16.90 14.34 -0.70
N ALA A 81 17.89 14.94 -0.02
CA ALA A 81 19.30 14.58 -0.18
C ALA A 81 19.61 13.12 0.22
N GLU A 82 18.70 12.47 0.97
CA GLU A 82 18.79 11.08 1.40
C GLU A 82 18.42 10.08 0.30
N GLU A 83 17.83 10.54 -0.82
CA GLU A 83 17.58 9.70 -2.02
C GLU A 83 18.89 9.32 -2.73
N LYS A 84 19.93 10.15 -2.58
CA LYS A 84 21.24 9.86 -3.16
C LYS A 84 21.90 8.75 -2.35
N LEU A 85 22.03 7.57 -2.97
CA LEU A 85 22.94 6.52 -2.54
C LEU A 85 24.29 7.17 -2.20
N LYS A 86 24.70 7.09 -0.92
CA LYS A 86 26.03 7.52 -0.52
C LYS A 86 27.02 6.74 -1.41
N PRO A 87 27.94 7.42 -2.14
CA PRO A 87 28.93 6.70 -2.91
C PRO A 87 29.69 5.78 -1.96
N ASP A 88 29.80 4.51 -2.34
CA ASP A 88 30.46 3.44 -1.60
C ASP A 88 31.80 3.97 -1.05
N GLU A 89 31.91 4.16 0.27
CA GLU A 89 33.18 4.46 0.89
C GLU A 89 34.10 3.25 0.65
N PRO A 90 35.25 3.41 -0.03
CA PRO A 90 36.14 2.29 -0.26
C PRO A 90 36.60 1.77 1.09
N LYS A 91 36.20 0.54 1.43
CA LYS A 91 36.72 -0.21 2.58
C LYS A 91 38.25 -0.17 2.51
N LYS A 92 38.86 0.56 3.45
CA LYS A 92 40.30 0.65 3.65
C LYS A 92 40.79 -0.50 4.52
#